data_AF-A0A2T1KWN6-F1
#
_entry.id   AF-A0A2T1KWN6-F1
#
_cell.length_a   1.000
_cell.length_b   1.000
_cell.length_c   1.000
_cell.angle_alpha   90.00
_cell.angle_beta   90.00
_cell.angle_gamma   90.00
#
_symmetry.space_group_name_H-M   'P 1'
#
loop_
_entity.id
_entity.type
_entity.pdbx_description
1 polymer ?
#
loop_
_entity_poly.entity_id
_entity_poly.type
_entity_poly.pdbx_seq_one_letter_code
_entity_poly.pdbx_strand_id
1 'polypeptide(L)'
;MSIVQDVAEWIHARTGGAISAEVAAEFSLTVSEASIVMGQIHRESRFITRIEHFCMVGDNGRGRHTRRLFVDAAKPPQWRKTPVIGINGDQVVRFDSVTDAETKGGFVRVGITRCLAGQQKQHGGYRWQIDTTKGADQCTATATP
;
A
#
# COMPACT_ATOMS: atom_id res chain seq x y z
N MET A 1 8.05 1.82 -2.20
CA MET A 1 6.72 1.24 -2.50
C MET A 1 6.67 -0.15 -1.87
N SER A 2 5.51 -0.78 -1.75
CA SER A 2 5.42 -2.11 -1.12
C SER A 2 5.73 -3.17 -2.18
N ILE A 3 6.57 -4.15 -1.86
CA ILE A 3 6.90 -5.28 -2.77
C ILE A 3 5.65 -5.97 -3.32
N VAL A 4 4.57 -6.04 -2.52
CA VAL A 4 3.28 -6.60 -2.95
C VAL A 4 2.64 -5.76 -4.05
N GLN A 5 2.70 -4.43 -3.94
CA GLN A 5 2.18 -3.53 -4.98
C GLN A 5 3.02 -3.64 -6.26
N ASP A 6 4.33 -3.59 -6.11
CA ASP A 6 5.26 -3.59 -7.25
C ASP A 6 5.12 -4.89 -8.05
N VAL A 7 5.03 -6.04 -7.37
CA VAL A 7 4.76 -7.34 -8.02
C VAL A 7 3.37 -7.38 -8.66
N ALA A 8 2.32 -6.88 -8.00
CA ALA A 8 0.97 -6.91 -8.56
C ALA A 8 0.84 -6.06 -9.84
N GLU A 9 1.43 -4.87 -9.85
CA GLU A 9 1.47 -3.99 -11.03
C GLU A 9 2.27 -4.63 -12.17
N TRP A 10 3.40 -5.26 -11.85
CA TRP A 10 4.19 -5.97 -12.84
C TRP A 10 3.45 -7.16 -13.45
N ILE A 11 2.73 -7.96 -12.64
CA ILE A 11 1.89 -9.05 -13.16
C ILE A 11 0.73 -8.50 -14.00
N HIS A 12 0.12 -7.39 -13.57
CA HIS A 12 -0.99 -6.75 -14.29
C HIS A 12 -0.59 -6.27 -15.69
N ALA A 13 0.64 -5.80 -15.86
CA ALA A 13 1.18 -5.40 -17.15
C ALA A 13 1.42 -6.57 -18.13
N ARG A 14 1.30 -7.83 -17.67
CA ARG A 14 1.56 -9.04 -18.47
C ARG A 14 0.26 -9.69 -18.91
N THR A 15 0.17 -10.03 -20.21
CA THR A 15 -0.96 -10.78 -20.77
C THR A 15 -1.00 -12.24 -20.28
N GLY A 16 0.16 -12.84 -20.03
CA GLY A 16 0.30 -14.24 -19.62
C GLY A 16 0.31 -14.50 -18.11
N GLY A 17 0.02 -13.49 -17.28
CA GLY A 17 0.18 -13.60 -15.83
C GLY A 17 1.62 -13.91 -15.41
N ALA A 18 1.80 -14.49 -14.22
CA ALA A 18 3.10 -14.93 -13.75
C ALA A 18 3.03 -16.16 -12.83
N ILE A 19 4.10 -16.96 -12.83
CA ILE A 19 4.39 -17.97 -11.82
C ILE A 19 5.42 -17.49 -10.80
N SER A 20 5.52 -18.15 -9.65
CA SER A 20 6.45 -17.75 -8.58
C SER A 20 7.92 -17.77 -9.00
N ALA A 21 8.32 -18.60 -9.96
CA ALA A 21 9.68 -18.61 -10.48
C ALA A 21 10.02 -17.36 -11.31
N GLU A 22 9.06 -16.85 -12.11
CA GLU A 22 9.24 -15.62 -12.89
C GLU A 22 9.30 -14.40 -11.98
N VAL A 23 8.42 -14.34 -10.97
CA VAL A 23 8.43 -13.28 -9.96
C VAL A 23 9.72 -13.31 -9.14
N ALA A 24 10.20 -14.50 -8.76
CA ALA A 24 11.46 -14.67 -8.05
C ALA A 24 12.65 -14.11 -8.84
N ALA A 25 12.73 -14.44 -10.13
CA ALA A 25 13.80 -13.96 -11.00
C ALA A 25 13.75 -12.42 -11.19
N GLU A 26 12.58 -11.86 -11.45
CA GLU A 26 12.41 -10.43 -11.69
C GLU A 26 12.75 -9.57 -10.45
N PHE A 27 12.25 -9.98 -9.28
CA PHE A 27 12.35 -9.19 -8.05
C PHE A 27 13.51 -9.60 -7.15
N SER A 28 14.40 -10.47 -7.63
CA SER A 28 15.53 -11.02 -6.86
C SER A 28 15.10 -11.65 -5.53
N LEU A 29 13.99 -12.41 -5.56
CA LEU A 29 13.43 -13.13 -4.42
C LEU A 29 13.72 -14.63 -4.55
N THR A 30 13.64 -15.36 -3.44
CA THR A 30 13.48 -16.81 -3.52
C THR A 30 12.09 -17.17 -4.05
N VAL A 31 11.96 -18.37 -4.65
CA VAL A 31 10.65 -18.87 -5.12
C VAL A 31 9.62 -18.98 -3.99
N SER A 32 10.08 -19.24 -2.76
CA SER A 32 9.21 -19.28 -1.57
C SER A 32 8.67 -17.90 -1.21
N GLU A 33 9.53 -16.87 -1.17
CA GLU A 33 9.13 -15.48 -0.93
C GLU A 33 8.18 -14.97 -2.01
N ALA A 34 8.49 -15.23 -3.28
CA ALA A 34 7.61 -14.89 -4.39
C ALA A 34 6.23 -15.56 -4.26
N SER A 35 6.19 -16.83 -3.84
CA SER A 35 4.93 -17.54 -3.58
C SER A 35 4.13 -16.90 -2.43
N ILE A 36 4.79 -16.45 -1.36
CA ILE A 36 4.14 -15.74 -0.26
C ILE A 36 3.54 -14.41 -0.76
N VAL A 37 4.34 -13.60 -1.48
CA VAL A 37 3.90 -12.32 -2.05
C VAL A 37 2.70 -12.51 -2.98
N MET A 38 2.78 -13.45 -3.92
CA MET A 38 1.65 -13.77 -4.81
C MET A 38 0.41 -14.23 -4.04
N GLY A 39 0.60 -14.93 -2.92
CA GLY A 39 -0.51 -15.34 -2.04
C GLY A 39 -1.15 -14.16 -1.31
N GLN A 40 -0.37 -13.14 -0.94
CA GLN A 40 -0.89 -11.89 -0.37
C GLN A 40 -1.70 -11.11 -1.40
N ILE A 41 -1.17 -10.96 -2.62
CA ILE A 41 -1.87 -10.28 -3.73
C ILE A 41 -3.26 -10.90 -3.94
N HIS A 42 -3.37 -12.23 -3.97
CA HIS A 42 -4.65 -12.89 -4.18
C HIS A 42 -5.67 -12.69 -3.04
N ARG A 43 -5.21 -12.44 -1.81
CA ARG A 43 -6.08 -12.27 -0.63
C ARG A 43 -6.54 -10.83 -0.43
N GLU A 44 -5.82 -9.85 -0.95
CA GLU A 44 -6.14 -8.44 -0.75
C GLU A 44 -7.18 -7.96 -1.77
N SER A 45 -8.33 -7.45 -1.27
CA SER A 45 -9.46 -7.01 -2.09
C SER A 45 -9.18 -5.81 -3.01
N ARG A 46 -8.03 -5.16 -2.85
CA ARG A 46 -7.58 -4.09 -3.76
C ARG A 46 -7.03 -4.63 -5.08
N PHE A 47 -6.77 -5.94 -5.19
CA PHE A 47 -6.40 -6.60 -6.43
C PHE A 47 -7.56 -7.45 -6.93
N ILE A 48 -7.88 -7.33 -8.22
CA ILE A 48 -8.78 -8.27 -8.91
C ILE A 48 -7.87 -9.31 -9.55
N THR A 49 -8.02 -10.58 -9.17
CA THR A 49 -7.10 -11.63 -9.57
C THR A 49 -7.81 -12.91 -9.97
N ARG A 50 -7.14 -13.71 -10.80
CA ARG A 50 -7.54 -15.07 -11.18
C ARG A 50 -6.33 -15.99 -11.13
N ILE A 51 -6.57 -17.25 -10.76
CA ILE A 51 -5.52 -18.26 -10.62
C ILE A 51 -5.82 -19.43 -11.55
N GLU A 52 -4.80 -19.84 -12.29
CA GLU A 52 -4.80 -21.09 -13.04
C GLU A 52 -3.82 -22.07 -12.41
N HIS A 53 -4.30 -23.27 -12.09
CA HIS A 53 -3.48 -24.35 -11.56
C HIS A 53 -3.02 -25.26 -12.70
N PHE A 54 -1.74 -25.64 -12.70
CA PHE A 54 -1.20 -26.58 -13.67
C PHE A 54 -0.01 -27.35 -13.11
N CYS A 55 0.36 -28.44 -13.76
CA CYS A 55 1.55 -29.22 -13.42
C CYS A 55 2.68 -28.85 -14.37
N MET A 56 3.82 -28.44 -13.83
CA MET A 56 5.07 -28.37 -14.59
C MET A 56 5.84 -29.66 -14.40
N VAL A 57 6.23 -30.31 -15.48
CA VAL A 57 7.12 -31.48 -15.44
C VAL A 57 8.54 -30.96 -15.52
N GLY A 58 9.33 -31.20 -14.47
CA GLY A 58 10.77 -30.90 -14.51
C GLY A 58 11.55 -32.01 -15.22
N ASP A 59 12.83 -31.76 -15.47
CA ASP A 59 13.72 -32.70 -16.18
C ASP A 59 13.83 -34.09 -15.52
N ASN A 60 13.50 -34.17 -14.22
CA ASN A 60 13.46 -35.42 -13.46
C ASN A 60 12.16 -36.22 -13.63
N GLY A 61 11.25 -35.80 -14.52
CA GLY A 61 9.96 -36.44 -14.79
C GLY A 61 8.93 -36.29 -13.65
N ARG A 62 9.26 -35.63 -12.54
CA ARG A 62 8.33 -35.38 -11.44
C ARG A 62 7.55 -34.08 -11.71
N GLY A 63 6.23 -34.20 -11.77
CA GLY A 63 5.33 -33.06 -11.89
C GLY A 63 5.29 -32.24 -10.60
N ARG A 64 5.46 -30.92 -10.70
CA ARG A 64 5.23 -29.97 -9.62
C ARG A 64 3.94 -29.21 -9.90
N HIS A 65 2.97 -29.34 -9.00
CA HIS A 65 1.80 -28.47 -8.99
C HIS A 65 2.25 -27.02 -8.79
N THR A 66 1.87 -26.16 -9.71
CA THR A 66 2.15 -24.73 -9.68
C THR A 66 0.86 -23.95 -9.93
N ARG A 67 0.94 -22.64 -9.71
CA ARG A 67 -0.14 -21.72 -10.02
C ARG A 67 0.40 -20.56 -10.84
N ARG A 68 -0.38 -20.13 -11.83
CA ARG A 68 -0.19 -18.86 -12.53
C ARG A 68 -1.20 -17.87 -12.00
N LEU A 69 -0.71 -16.74 -11.52
CA LEU A 69 -1.53 -15.63 -11.07
C LEU A 69 -1.66 -14.63 -12.20
N PHE A 70 -2.88 -14.18 -12.44
CA PHE A 70 -3.15 -13.01 -13.26
C PHE A 70 -3.76 -11.93 -12.36
N VAL A 71 -3.40 -10.68 -12.66
CA VAL A 71 -3.92 -9.51 -11.97
C VAL A 71 -4.68 -8.70 -13.01
N ASP A 72 -6.01 -8.74 -12.95
CA ASP A 72 -6.88 -8.04 -13.90
C ASP A 72 -7.02 -6.55 -13.52
N ALA A 73 -6.85 -6.21 -12.24
CA ALA A 73 -6.74 -4.83 -11.78
C ALA A 73 -5.87 -4.73 -10.53
N ALA A 74 -4.96 -3.75 -10.50
CA ALA A 74 -4.16 -3.42 -9.33
C ALA A 74 -4.52 -2.03 -8.80
N LYS A 75 -5.43 -1.95 -7.82
CA LYS A 75 -5.75 -0.67 -7.19
C LYS A 75 -4.57 -0.24 -6.29
N PRO A 76 -4.26 1.06 -6.22
CA PRO A 76 -3.19 1.54 -5.37
C PRO A 76 -3.45 1.16 -3.90
N PRO A 77 -2.40 1.08 -3.06
CA PRO A 77 -2.58 0.84 -1.64
C PRO A 77 -3.53 1.87 -1.05
N GLN A 78 -4.62 1.40 -0.44
CA GLN A 78 -5.59 2.27 0.25
C GLN A 78 -5.06 2.72 1.63
N TRP A 79 -3.75 2.85 1.79
CA TRP A 79 -3.18 3.41 3.00
C TRP A 79 -3.66 4.86 3.03
N ARG A 80 -4.69 5.12 3.85
CA ARG A 80 -5.19 6.47 4.06
C ARG A 80 -4.05 7.26 4.67
N LYS A 81 -3.37 8.03 3.83
CA LYS A 81 -2.51 9.10 4.30
C LYS A 81 -3.42 10.04 5.07
N THR A 82 -3.31 10.05 6.40
CA THR A 82 -4.09 10.96 7.24
C THR A 82 -3.48 12.34 7.11
N PRO A 83 -4.10 13.28 6.39
CA PRO A 83 -3.52 14.59 6.18
C PRO A 83 -3.43 15.32 7.51
N VAL A 84 -2.38 16.11 7.69
CA VAL A 84 -2.12 16.83 8.93
C VAL A 84 -1.87 18.30 8.64
N ILE A 85 -2.31 19.12 9.58
CA ILE A 85 -2.16 20.58 9.53
C ILE A 85 -1.51 21.05 10.82
N GLY A 86 -0.48 21.89 10.68
CA GLY A 86 0.21 22.57 11.77
C GLY A 86 -0.19 24.04 11.79
N ILE A 87 -0.64 24.55 12.94
CA ILE A 87 -1.08 25.94 13.11
C ILE A 87 -0.19 26.64 14.13
N ASN A 88 0.39 27.77 13.74
CA ASN A 88 1.18 28.67 14.60
C ASN A 88 0.74 30.13 14.36
N GLY A 89 -0.21 30.62 15.15
CA GLY A 89 -0.85 31.91 14.89
C GLY A 89 -1.52 31.91 13.50
N ASP A 90 -1.13 32.88 12.67
CA ASP A 90 -1.62 33.00 11.28
C ASP A 90 -0.90 32.07 10.30
N GLN A 91 0.20 31.42 10.72
CA GLN A 91 0.93 30.48 9.86
C GLN A 91 0.30 29.09 9.91
N VAL A 92 0.04 28.54 8.72
CA VAL A 92 -0.56 27.22 8.54
C VAL A 92 0.26 26.39 7.56
N VAL A 93 0.69 25.22 8.00
CA VAL A 93 1.37 24.22 7.14
C VAL A 93 0.48 23.00 6.96
N ARG A 94 0.43 22.44 5.75
CA ARG A 94 -0.39 21.26 5.42
C ARG A 94 0.47 20.20 4.75
N PHE A 95 0.27 18.96 5.16
CA PHE A 95 0.97 17.80 4.61
C PHE A 95 -0.01 16.66 4.39
N ASP A 96 0.25 15.84 3.37
CA ASP A 96 -0.63 14.71 3.07
C ASP A 96 -0.55 13.61 4.14
N SER A 97 0.52 13.58 4.94
CA SER A 97 0.66 12.69 6.10
C SER A 97 1.73 13.18 7.07
N VAL A 98 1.79 12.57 8.26
CA VAL A 98 2.91 12.80 9.21
C VAL A 98 4.27 12.45 8.58
N THR A 99 4.35 11.39 7.77
CA THR A 99 5.58 11.04 7.05
C THR A 99 5.98 12.13 6.07
N ASP A 100 5.02 12.75 5.40
CA ASP A 100 5.26 13.84 4.45
C ASP A 100 5.73 15.12 5.17
N ALA A 101 5.19 15.39 6.36
CA ALA A 101 5.66 16.48 7.23
C ALA A 101 7.10 16.27 7.68
N GLU A 102 7.53 15.02 7.88
CA GLU A 102 8.92 14.72 8.23
C GLU A 102 9.86 14.86 7.04
N THR A 103 9.53 14.23 5.91
CA THR A 103 10.42 14.20 4.74
C THR A 103 10.51 15.54 4.01
N LYS A 104 9.40 16.29 3.92
CA LYS A 104 9.36 17.58 3.21
C LYS A 104 9.41 18.78 4.15
N GLY A 105 8.80 18.66 5.33
CA GLY A 105 8.71 19.76 6.30
C GLY A 105 9.83 19.79 7.33
N GLY A 106 10.68 18.75 7.41
CA GLY A 106 11.76 18.66 8.39
C GLY A 106 11.28 18.48 9.83
N PHE A 107 10.00 18.11 10.03
CA PHE A 107 9.45 17.88 11.35
C PHE A 107 9.74 16.46 11.84
N VAL A 108 9.77 16.25 13.15
CA VAL A 108 10.02 14.93 13.73
C VAL A 108 8.69 14.20 13.87
N ARG A 109 8.55 13.01 13.25
CA ARG A 109 7.32 12.20 13.29
C ARG A 109 6.77 12.01 14.70
N VAL A 110 7.62 11.60 15.65
CA VAL A 110 7.18 11.35 17.04
C VAL A 110 6.63 12.61 17.73
N GLY A 111 7.18 13.79 17.42
CA GLY A 111 6.70 15.06 17.96
C GLY A 111 5.30 15.41 17.46
N ILE A 112 5.06 15.22 16.16
CA ILE A 112 3.72 15.40 15.56
C ILE A 112 2.74 14.40 16.17
N THR A 113 3.09 13.11 16.23
CA THR A 113 2.21 12.06 16.77
C THR A 113 1.81 12.33 18.23
N ARG A 114 2.75 12.80 19.07
CA ARG A 114 2.43 13.19 20.46
C ARG A 114 1.46 14.37 20.53
N CYS A 115 1.58 15.33 19.61
CA CYS A 115 0.64 16.44 19.52
C CYS A 115 -0.76 15.95 19.11
N LEU A 116 -0.85 15.09 18.09
CA LEU A 116 -2.11 14.49 17.64
C LEU A 116 -2.78 13.62 18.72
N ALA A 117 -1.99 12.98 19.57
CA ALA A 117 -2.47 12.20 20.71
C ALA A 117 -2.85 13.06 21.95
N GLY A 118 -2.71 14.38 21.88
CA GLY A 118 -2.95 15.29 23.00
C GLY A 118 -1.90 15.21 24.12
N GLN A 119 -0.81 14.47 23.91
CA GLN A 119 0.27 14.31 24.90
C GLN A 119 1.23 15.51 24.92
N GLN A 120 1.22 16.32 23.87
CA GLN A 120 2.06 17.51 23.73
C GLN A 120 1.26 18.65 23.12
N LYS A 121 1.45 19.89 23.60
CA LYS A 121 0.68 21.04 23.13
C LYS A 121 1.08 21.51 21.72
N GLN A 122 2.37 21.43 21.40
CA GLN A 122 2.92 21.90 20.13
C GLN A 122 4.25 21.23 19.81
N HIS A 123 4.61 21.09 18.54
CA HIS A 123 5.90 20.61 18.06
C HIS A 123 6.39 21.49 16.92
N GLY A 124 7.66 21.91 16.96
CA GLY A 124 8.23 22.82 15.96
C GLY A 124 7.55 24.19 15.91
N GLY A 125 6.92 24.62 17.02
CA GLY A 125 6.12 25.86 17.08
C GLY A 125 4.68 25.72 16.59
N TYR A 126 4.29 24.58 16.00
CA TYR A 126 2.95 24.35 15.48
C TYR A 126 2.11 23.45 16.39
N ARG A 127 0.81 23.76 16.51
CA ARG A 127 -0.20 22.84 17.02
C ARG A 127 -0.67 21.94 15.88
N TRP A 128 -0.58 20.63 16.08
CA TRP A 128 -0.88 19.65 15.03
C TRP A 128 -2.27 19.06 15.22
N GLN A 129 -3.00 18.94 14.13
CA GLN A 129 -4.30 18.26 14.08
C GLN A 129 -4.44 17.49 12.76
N ILE A 130 -5.37 16.53 12.73
CA ILE A 130 -5.78 15.86 11.50
C ILE A 130 -6.54 16.87 10.64
N ASP A 131 -6.15 16.98 9.37
CA ASP A 131 -6.86 17.80 8.41
C ASP A 131 -8.08 17.02 7.88
N THR A 132 -9.24 17.31 8.47
CA THR A 132 -10.52 16.67 8.12
C THR A 132 -11.10 17.16 6.80
N THR A 133 -10.58 18.26 6.23
CA THR A 133 -11.11 18.83 4.98
C THR A 133 -10.82 17.96 3.76
N LYS A 134 -9.72 17.21 3.77
CA LYS A 134 -9.40 16.20 2.74
C LYS A 134 -10.07 14.83 2.98
N GLY A 135 -10.68 14.61 4.14
CA GLY A 135 -11.32 13.34 4.52
C GLY A 135 -12.83 13.29 4.28
N ALA A 136 -13.46 14.42 3.92
CA ALA A 136 -14.92 14.56 3.83
C ALA A 136 -15.55 14.11 2.49
N ASP A 137 -14.76 13.68 1.51
CA ASP A 137 -15.29 13.22 0.20
C ASP A 137 -15.82 11.76 0.20
N GLN A 138 -15.94 11.10 1.35
CA GLN A 138 -16.55 9.78 1.45
C GLN A 138 -17.46 9.66 2.67
N CYS A 139 -18.57 10.39 2.66
CA CYS A 139 -19.73 10.05 3.48
C CYS A 139 -21.02 10.63 2.86
N THR A 140 -21.40 10.17 1.68
CA THR A 140 -22.81 10.27 1.25
C THR A 140 -23.58 9.16 1.95
N ALA A 141 -24.04 9.44 3.17
CA ALA A 141 -25.07 8.65 3.80
C ALA A 141 -26.37 8.88 3.00
N THR A 142 -26.74 7.92 2.16
CA THR A 142 -28.07 7.84 1.57
C THR A 142 -29.04 7.43 2.68
N ALA A 143 -29.63 8.43 3.35
CA ALA A 143 -30.91 8.26 4.02
C ALA A 143 -31.98 8.72 3.04
N THR A 144 -32.91 7.84 2.70
CA THR A 144 -34.09 8.10 1.86
C THR A 144 -35.32 7.78 2.72
N PRO A 145 -36.42 8.56 2.58
CA PRO A 145 -37.39 8.85 3.64
C PRO A 145 -38.40 7.74 3.93
#